data_AF-A0A246BTD8-F1
#
_entry.id   AF-A0A246BTD8-F1
#
_cell.length_a   1.000
_cell.length_b   1.000
_cell.length_c   1.000
_cell.angle_alpha   90.00
_cell.angle_beta   90.00
_cell.angle_gamma   90.00
#
_symmetry.space_group_name_H-M   'P 1'
#
loop_
_entity.id
_entity.type
_entity.pdbx_description
1 polymer ?
#
loop_
_entity_poly.entity_id
_entity_poly.type
_entity_poly.pdbx_seq_one_letter_code
_entity_poly.pdbx_strand_id
1 'polypeptide(L)'
;MNGNAVKIYAHSLPEIDSDFDTIGLLIARPLTHEEALRAAGALGYALARMNGESLGDPVSLIFTPASTYLTFHFDSTKCRRSSYSFEEAFRDAAAYIETGTPVRKSDRAGRGTKGTRLIDGIGAVSLTILLDVDVDAGPQPTPPAPAVSAAQRALDEARDRLNAAQHAYAQAAIAYAGAGL
;
A
#
# COMPACT_ATOMS: atom_id res chain seq x y z
N MET A 1 5.57 9.21 -3.39
CA MET A 1 4.45 8.25 -3.45
C MET A 1 3.90 8.17 -2.04
N ASN A 2 2.70 8.71 -1.83
CA ASN A 2 2.01 8.61 -0.54
C ASN A 2 1.04 7.44 -0.68
N GLY A 3 1.53 6.22 -0.37
CA GLY A 3 0.70 5.03 -0.31
C GLY A 3 -0.34 5.18 0.81
N ASN A 4 -1.61 4.94 0.49
CA ASN A 4 -2.68 4.97 1.48
C ASN A 4 -2.73 3.58 2.13
N ALA A 5 -2.11 3.45 3.31
CA ALA A 5 -2.15 2.19 4.04
C ALA A 5 -3.56 1.90 4.58
N VAL A 6 -4.19 0.81 4.13
CA VAL A 6 -5.46 0.32 4.69
C VAL A 6 -5.15 -0.52 5.92
N LYS A 7 -5.75 -0.15 7.06
CA LYS A 7 -5.64 -0.90 8.32
C LYS A 7 -6.83 -1.84 8.47
N ILE A 8 -6.52 -3.11 8.64
CA ILE A 8 -7.47 -4.20 8.74
C ILE A 8 -7.34 -4.84 10.12
N TYR A 9 -8.45 -4.92 10.83
CA TYR A 9 -8.51 -5.56 12.14
C TYR A 9 -9.08 -6.97 11.99
N ALA A 10 -8.46 -7.98 12.61
CA ALA A 10 -8.85 -9.38 12.48
C ALA A 10 -10.36 -9.68 12.66
N HIS A 11 -11.07 -8.85 13.44
CA HIS A 11 -12.50 -9.01 13.74
C HIS A 11 -13.43 -8.17 12.84
N SER A 12 -12.89 -7.30 11.99
CA SER A 12 -13.64 -6.44 11.08
C SER A 12 -12.81 -6.18 9.82
N LEU A 13 -12.99 -7.05 8.81
CA LEU A 13 -12.31 -6.94 7.53
C LEU A 13 -13.24 -6.22 6.53
N PRO A 14 -12.87 -5.03 6.02
CA PRO A 14 -13.56 -4.44 4.87
C PRO A 14 -13.29 -5.29 3.61
N GLU A 15 -14.10 -5.09 2.57
CA GLU A 15 -13.83 -5.65 1.24
C GLU A 15 -12.60 -4.97 0.61
N ILE A 16 -11.73 -5.76 -0.01
CA ILE A 16 -10.40 -5.42 -0.52
C ILE A 16 -10.40 -5.75 -2.01
N ASP A 17 -10.97 -4.83 -2.78
CA ASP A 17 -11.03 -4.95 -4.24
C ASP A 17 -9.76 -4.44 -4.92
N SER A 18 -8.99 -3.60 -4.25
CA SER A 18 -7.77 -3.01 -4.78
C SER A 18 -6.62 -4.01 -4.85
N ASP A 19 -5.69 -3.76 -5.77
CA ASP A 19 -4.38 -4.41 -5.76
C ASP A 19 -3.46 -3.68 -4.75
N PHE A 20 -2.56 -4.46 -4.15
CA PHE A 20 -1.48 -4.06 -3.26
C PHE A 20 -0.22 -4.89 -3.56
N ASP A 21 0.94 -4.36 -3.19
CA ASP A 21 2.25 -4.99 -3.37
C ASP A 21 2.95 -5.34 -2.03
N THR A 22 2.37 -4.87 -0.92
CA THR A 22 3.00 -4.93 0.40
C THR A 22 1.98 -5.32 1.46
N ILE A 23 2.35 -6.28 2.31
CA ILE A 23 1.59 -6.66 3.51
C ILE A 23 2.41 -6.35 4.75
N GLY A 24 1.85 -5.56 5.65
CA GLY A 24 2.33 -5.35 7.01
C GLY A 24 1.52 -6.18 8.01
N LEU A 25 2.19 -6.91 8.89
CA LEU A 25 1.57 -7.63 10.00
C LEU A 25 2.05 -7.03 11.32
N LEU A 26 1.17 -6.30 12.00
CA LEU A 26 1.40 -5.72 13.32
C LEU A 26 0.74 -6.58 14.38
N ILE A 27 1.54 -7.07 15.33
CA ILE A 27 1.10 -7.88 16.46
C ILE A 27 1.34 -7.09 17.74
N ALA A 28 0.28 -6.84 18.52
CA ALA A 28 0.32 -5.98 19.71
C ALA A 28 0.91 -6.68 20.95
N ARG A 29 2.02 -7.40 20.76
CA ARG A 29 2.91 -7.90 21.81
C ARG A 29 4.33 -8.13 21.26
N PRO A 30 5.37 -8.10 22.10
CA PRO A 30 6.68 -8.57 21.70
C PRO A 30 6.62 -10.07 21.38
N LEU A 31 7.19 -10.45 20.25
CA LEU A 31 7.36 -11.84 19.83
C LEU A 31 8.84 -12.21 19.89
N THR A 32 9.09 -13.48 20.17
CA THR A 32 10.38 -14.09 19.87
C THR A 32 10.55 -14.23 18.35
N HIS A 33 11.80 -14.42 17.91
CA HIS A 33 12.07 -14.65 16.49
C HIS A 33 11.31 -15.87 15.94
N GLU A 34 11.25 -16.96 16.70
CA GLU A 34 10.52 -18.17 16.30
C GLU A 34 9.00 -17.96 16.22
N GLU A 35 8.41 -17.17 17.12
CA GLU A 35 6.99 -16.81 17.04
C GLU A 35 6.72 -15.92 15.82
N ALA A 36 7.62 -14.98 15.51
CA ALA A 36 7.51 -14.14 14.32
C ALA A 36 7.56 -14.99 13.04
N LEU A 37 8.47 -15.96 12.95
CA LEU A 37 8.54 -16.90 11.83
C LEU A 37 7.30 -17.79 11.73
N ARG A 38 6.75 -18.26 12.86
CA ARG A 38 5.48 -19.00 12.88
C ARG A 38 4.32 -18.15 12.40
N ALA A 39 4.25 -16.89 12.81
CA ALA A 39 3.22 -15.95 12.35
C ALA A 39 3.34 -15.67 10.84
N ALA A 40 4.56 -15.44 10.34
CA ALA A 40 4.84 -15.28 8.92
C ALA A 40 4.42 -16.52 8.12
N GLY A 41 4.79 -17.71 8.60
CA GLY A 41 4.42 -18.96 7.95
C GLY A 41 2.90 -19.20 7.94
N ALA A 42 2.20 -18.87 9.03
CA ALA A 42 0.75 -19.00 9.11
C ALA A 42 0.03 -18.08 8.10
N LEU A 43 0.51 -16.84 7.95
CA LEU A 43 0.03 -15.91 6.92
C LEU A 43 0.30 -16.46 5.51
N GLY A 44 1.51 -16.92 5.23
CA GLY A 44 1.87 -17.53 3.95
C GLY A 44 1.03 -18.77 3.63
N TYR A 45 0.74 -19.61 4.62
CA TYR A 45 -0.10 -20.79 4.47
C TYR A 45 -1.55 -20.43 4.07
N ALA A 46 -2.11 -19.38 4.66
CA ALA A 46 -3.44 -18.91 4.30
C ALA A 46 -3.47 -18.35 2.87
N LEU A 47 -2.53 -17.48 2.53
CA LEU A 47 -2.44 -16.85 1.20
C LEU A 47 -2.16 -17.86 0.08
N ALA A 48 -1.43 -18.95 0.35
CA ALA A 48 -1.17 -20.00 -0.63
C ALA A 48 -2.45 -20.61 -1.23
N ARG A 49 -3.60 -20.52 -0.53
CA ARG A 49 -4.90 -21.00 -1.02
C ARG A 49 -5.49 -20.13 -2.14
N MET A 50 -4.98 -18.91 -2.32
CA MET A 50 -5.40 -17.99 -3.39
C MET A 50 -4.79 -18.33 -4.75
N ASN A 51 -3.99 -19.40 -4.85
CA ASN A 51 -3.28 -19.80 -6.08
C ASN A 51 -2.53 -18.63 -6.76
N GLY A 52 -1.89 -17.79 -5.94
CA GLY A 52 -1.14 -16.62 -6.37
C GLY A 52 0.35 -16.73 -6.08
N GLU A 53 0.97 -15.58 -5.84
CA GLU A 53 2.36 -15.51 -5.39
C GLU A 53 2.52 -16.13 -4.00
N SER A 54 3.67 -16.75 -3.74
CA SER A 54 4.05 -17.17 -2.40
C SER A 54 4.58 -15.97 -1.63
N LEU A 55 4.10 -15.76 -0.40
CA LEU A 55 4.46 -14.61 0.45
C LEU A 55 5.97 -14.42 0.71
N GLY A 56 6.77 -15.49 0.57
CA GLY A 56 8.22 -15.45 0.80
C GLY A 56 8.60 -15.15 2.25
N ASP A 57 9.87 -14.80 2.46
CA ASP A 57 10.38 -14.37 3.77
C ASP A 57 10.03 -12.90 4.05
N PRO A 58 9.91 -12.47 5.32
CA PRO A 58 9.64 -11.07 5.62
C PRO A 58 10.82 -10.20 5.17
N VAL A 59 10.51 -9.11 4.46
CA VAL A 59 11.45 -8.06 4.07
C VAL A 59 11.99 -7.33 5.29
N SER A 60 11.15 -7.16 6.32
CA SER A 60 11.58 -6.56 7.58
C SER A 60 10.90 -7.23 8.79
N LEU A 61 11.66 -7.33 9.88
CA LEU A 61 11.18 -7.75 11.20
C LEU A 61 11.63 -6.72 12.23
N ILE A 62 10.68 -6.01 12.81
CA ILE A 62 10.93 -4.98 13.82
C ILE A 62 10.33 -5.45 15.14
N PHE A 63 11.19 -5.66 16.13
CA PHE A 63 10.80 -6.02 17.49
C PHE A 63 10.84 -4.78 18.37
N THR A 64 9.73 -4.46 19.01
CA THR A 64 9.66 -3.41 20.03
C THR A 64 9.18 -4.01 21.35
N PRO A 65 9.39 -3.34 22.49
CA PRO A 65 8.90 -3.83 23.78
C PRO A 65 7.37 -4.01 23.84
N ALA A 66 6.62 -3.30 22.99
CA ALA A 66 5.15 -3.30 23.00
C ALA A 66 4.53 -4.11 21.85
N SER A 67 5.27 -4.33 20.76
CA SER A 67 4.73 -4.92 19.53
C SER A 67 5.81 -5.50 18.63
N THR A 68 5.39 -6.36 17.71
CA THR A 68 6.23 -6.87 16.62
C THR A 68 5.60 -6.50 15.30
N TYR A 69 6.40 -6.01 14.36
CA TYR A 69 5.97 -5.64 13.02
C TYR A 69 6.76 -6.41 11.97
N LEU A 70 6.04 -7.09 11.07
CA LEU A 70 6.62 -7.83 9.95
C LEU A 70 6.14 -7.17 8.66
N THR A 71 7.01 -7.04 7.67
CA THR A 71 6.66 -6.53 6.34
C THR A 71 7.02 -7.55 5.28
N PHE A 72 6.13 -7.76 4.32
CA PHE A 72 6.28 -8.70 3.21
C PHE A 72 6.03 -7.98 1.89
N HIS A 73 6.75 -8.40 0.86
CA HIS A 73 6.38 -8.11 -0.52
C HIS A 73 5.38 -9.17 -1.00
N PHE A 74 4.31 -8.75 -1.66
CA PHE A 74 3.26 -9.62 -2.15
C PHE A 74 2.49 -8.95 -3.29
N ASP A 75 2.72 -9.39 -4.53
CA ASP A 75 2.01 -8.90 -5.71
C ASP A 75 0.61 -9.54 -5.82
N SER A 76 -0.37 -8.85 -5.24
CA SER A 76 -1.78 -9.31 -5.21
C SER A 76 -2.38 -9.50 -6.61
N THR A 77 -1.84 -8.87 -7.66
CA THR A 77 -2.32 -9.01 -9.05
C THR A 77 -2.16 -10.43 -9.59
N LYS A 78 -1.29 -11.23 -8.97
CA LYS A 78 -1.03 -12.63 -9.34
C LYS A 78 -2.02 -13.61 -8.73
N CYS A 79 -2.89 -13.16 -7.82
CA CYS A 79 -3.81 -14.02 -7.11
C CYS A 79 -5.10 -14.30 -7.88
N ARG A 80 -5.63 -15.52 -7.76
CA ARG A 80 -6.93 -15.89 -8.32
C ARG A 80 -8.03 -15.71 -7.27
N ARG A 81 -8.73 -14.58 -7.33
CA ARG A 81 -9.72 -14.14 -6.33
C ARG A 81 -11.11 -14.78 -6.46
N SER A 82 -11.32 -15.66 -7.43
CA SER A 82 -12.67 -16.15 -7.82
C SER A 82 -13.37 -17.04 -6.80
N SER A 83 -12.62 -17.69 -5.89
CA SER A 83 -13.18 -18.66 -4.93
C SER A 83 -12.67 -18.51 -3.51
N TYR A 84 -11.67 -17.66 -3.29
CA TYR A 84 -11.08 -17.40 -1.99
C TYR A 84 -10.54 -15.98 -1.98
N SER A 85 -11.12 -15.14 -1.13
CA SER A 85 -10.83 -13.71 -1.13
C SER A 85 -9.68 -13.35 -0.18
N PHE A 86 -9.18 -12.11 -0.26
CA PHE A 86 -8.12 -11.66 0.65
C PHE A 86 -8.61 -11.59 2.10
N GLU A 87 -9.86 -11.20 2.32
CA GLU A 87 -10.48 -11.16 3.64
C GLU A 87 -10.58 -12.57 4.22
N GLU A 88 -10.99 -13.55 3.42
CA GLU A 88 -11.01 -14.94 3.85
C GLU A 88 -9.60 -15.45 4.18
N ALA A 89 -8.61 -15.12 3.35
CA ALA A 89 -7.22 -15.46 3.60
C ALA A 89 -6.68 -14.80 4.89
N PHE A 90 -6.96 -13.53 5.12
CA PHE A 90 -6.51 -12.79 6.31
C PHE A 90 -7.25 -13.24 7.58
N ARG A 91 -8.52 -13.60 7.48
CA ARG A 91 -9.28 -14.20 8.58
C ARG A 91 -8.72 -15.57 8.97
N ASP A 92 -8.43 -16.40 7.97
CA ASP A 92 -7.80 -17.70 8.19
C ASP A 92 -6.39 -17.54 8.74
N ALA A 93 -5.60 -16.60 8.23
CA ALA A 93 -4.28 -16.27 8.76
C ALA A 93 -4.36 -15.88 10.25
N ALA A 94 -5.29 -15.00 10.62
CA ALA A 94 -5.53 -14.63 12.01
C ALA A 94 -5.79 -15.86 12.90
N ALA A 95 -6.69 -16.75 12.45
CA ALA A 95 -7.02 -17.98 13.17
C ALA A 95 -5.81 -18.94 13.26
N TYR A 96 -5.02 -19.07 12.19
CA TYR A 96 -3.84 -19.94 12.16
C TYR A 96 -2.68 -19.39 12.98
N ILE A 97 -2.51 -18.07 13.03
CA ILE A 97 -1.52 -17.42 13.90
C ILE A 97 -1.87 -17.75 15.36
N GLU A 98 -3.14 -17.65 15.74
CA GLU A 98 -3.57 -17.93 17.11
C GLU A 98 -3.49 -19.42 17.46
N THR A 99 -4.11 -20.28 16.64
CA THR A 99 -4.40 -21.69 16.99
C THR A 99 -3.55 -22.72 16.26
N GLY A 100 -2.74 -22.28 15.29
CA GLY A 100 -1.97 -23.11 14.39
C GLY A 100 -2.75 -23.51 13.15
N THR A 101 -2.02 -23.99 12.14
CA THR A 101 -2.60 -24.48 10.88
C THR A 101 -3.44 -25.74 11.09
N PRO A 102 -4.37 -26.06 10.17
CA PRO A 102 -5.19 -27.26 10.25
C PRO A 102 -4.34 -28.52 10.31
N VAL A 103 -4.77 -29.48 11.13
CA VAL A 103 -4.12 -30.78 11.24
C VAL A 103 -4.32 -31.56 9.93
N ARG A 104 -3.23 -31.98 9.29
CA ARG A 104 -3.32 -32.81 8.09
C ARG A 104 -3.86 -34.19 8.46
N LYS A 105 -4.94 -34.62 7.80
CA LYS A 105 -5.59 -35.93 8.03
C LYS A 105 -4.84 -37.12 7.40
N SER A 106 -3.69 -36.92 6.76
CA SER A 106 -3.03 -38.00 6.02
C SER A 106 -1.94 -38.69 6.82
N ASP A 107 -2.08 -40.00 7.02
CA ASP A 107 -1.03 -40.92 7.53
C ASP A 107 0.08 -41.18 6.50
N ARG A 108 0.34 -40.23 5.58
CA ARG A 108 1.19 -40.42 4.39
C ARG A 108 2.68 -40.60 4.70
N ALA A 109 3.08 -40.59 5.97
CA ALA A 109 4.47 -40.73 6.41
C ALA A 109 4.72 -41.96 7.32
N GLY A 110 3.74 -42.86 7.49
CA GLY A 110 3.94 -44.17 8.11
C GLY A 110 3.34 -44.33 9.51
N ARG A 111 3.57 -45.50 10.11
CA ARG A 111 2.98 -45.93 11.39
C ARG A 111 3.52 -45.04 12.52
N GLY A 112 2.72 -44.05 12.95
CA GLY A 112 3.09 -43.09 14.01
C GLY A 112 2.87 -41.62 13.63
N THR A 113 2.61 -41.30 12.36
CA THR A 113 2.37 -39.92 11.92
C THR A 113 0.91 -39.52 12.09
N LYS A 114 0.42 -39.56 13.34
CA LYS A 114 -0.89 -38.97 13.67
C LYS A 114 -0.83 -37.49 13.34
N GLY A 115 -1.87 -37.01 12.66
CA GLY A 115 -1.96 -35.68 12.07
C GLY A 115 -1.19 -34.60 12.84
N THR A 116 -0.09 -34.14 12.24
CA THR A 116 0.68 -33.01 12.72
C THR A 116 0.19 -31.73 12.03
N ARG A 117 0.29 -30.62 12.75
CA ARG A 117 0.19 -29.29 12.13
C ARG A 117 1.47 -29.03 11.34
N LEU A 118 1.37 -28.23 10.29
CA LEU A 118 2.57 -27.75 9.58
C LEU A 118 3.25 -26.62 10.35
N ILE A 119 2.43 -25.77 10.95
CA ILE A 119 2.83 -24.57 11.67
C ILE A 119 1.99 -24.51 12.93
N ASP A 120 2.66 -24.48 14.07
CA ASP A 120 2.04 -24.29 15.37
C ASP A 120 1.65 -22.82 15.58
N GLY A 121 0.54 -22.61 16.30
CA GLY A 121 0.10 -21.28 16.68
C GLY A 121 1.01 -20.64 17.71
N ILE A 122 0.89 -19.32 17.84
CA ILE A 122 1.60 -18.51 18.83
C ILE A 122 0.67 -18.04 19.97
N GLY A 123 -0.57 -18.54 20.02
CA GLY A 123 -1.56 -18.17 21.02
C GLY A 123 -2.30 -16.86 20.71
N ALA A 124 -3.21 -16.48 21.61
CA ALA A 124 -4.09 -15.33 21.43
C ALA A 124 -3.29 -14.03 21.24
N VAL A 125 -3.58 -13.31 20.16
CA VAL A 125 -2.92 -12.05 19.81
C VAL A 125 -3.91 -11.04 19.24
N SER A 126 -3.67 -9.77 19.54
CA SER A 126 -4.30 -8.68 18.79
C SER A 126 -3.43 -8.38 17.58
N LEU A 127 -4.02 -8.50 16.39
CA LEU A 127 -3.33 -8.32 15.12
C LEU A 127 -4.00 -7.25 14.26
N THR A 128 -3.18 -6.49 13.56
CA THR A 128 -3.58 -5.51 12.55
C THR A 128 -2.80 -5.81 11.28
N ILE A 129 -3.51 -5.97 10.18
CA ILE A 129 -2.93 -6.14 8.84
C ILE A 129 -2.94 -4.76 8.18
N LEU A 130 -1.81 -4.36 7.61
CA LEU A 130 -1.67 -3.12 6.87
C LEU A 130 -1.40 -3.48 5.41
N LEU A 131 -2.17 -2.90 4.49
CA LEU A 131 -1.94 -3.07 3.06
C LEU A 131 -1.57 -1.73 2.47
N ASP A 132 -0.50 -1.69 1.67
CA ASP A 132 -0.25 -0.52 0.85
C ASP A 132 -1.04 -0.67 -0.45
N VAL A 133 -2.20 -0.03 -0.50
CA VAL A 133 -3.03 -0.02 -1.70
C VAL A 133 -2.76 1.24 -2.48
N ASP A 134 -2.48 1.08 -3.77
CA ASP A 134 -2.65 2.17 -4.71
C ASP A 134 -4.16 2.37 -4.86
N VAL A 135 -4.72 3.25 -4.02
CA VAL A 135 -6.07 3.75 -4.23
C VAL A 135 -6.00 4.50 -5.54
N ASP A 136 -6.47 3.86 -6.62
CA ASP A 136 -6.64 4.45 -7.93
C ASP A 136 -7.29 5.81 -7.68
N ALA A 137 -6.50 6.87 -7.86
CA ALA A 137 -6.91 8.21 -7.50
C ALA A 137 -8.04 8.53 -8.47
N GLY A 138 -9.28 8.28 -8.04
CA GLY A 138 -10.48 8.62 -8.79
C GLY A 138 -10.32 10.02 -9.36
N PRO A 139 -10.88 10.30 -10.55
CA PRO A 139 -10.51 11.45 -11.37
C PRO A 139 -10.32 12.65 -10.47
N GLN A 140 -9.07 13.11 -10.32
CA GLN A 140 -8.78 14.21 -9.39
C GLN A 140 -9.81 15.29 -9.68
N PRO A 141 -10.57 15.79 -8.67
CA PRO A 141 -11.47 16.90 -8.90
C PRO A 141 -10.61 17.94 -9.58
N THR A 142 -10.95 18.25 -10.84
CA THR A 142 -10.14 19.16 -11.65
C THR A 142 -9.97 20.39 -10.77
N PRO A 143 -8.74 20.76 -10.39
CA PRO A 143 -8.55 21.88 -9.49
C PRO A 143 -9.34 23.02 -10.11
N PRO A 144 -10.24 23.68 -9.34
CA PRO A 144 -11.02 24.78 -9.89
C PRO A 144 -10.00 25.69 -10.55
N ALA A 145 -10.21 26.00 -11.83
CA ALA A 145 -9.27 26.76 -12.64
C ALA A 145 -8.72 27.88 -11.74
N PRO A 146 -7.38 27.95 -11.55
CA PRO A 146 -6.80 28.79 -10.51
C PRO A 146 -7.42 30.16 -10.63
N ALA A 147 -8.14 30.60 -9.59
CA ALA A 147 -8.74 31.91 -9.57
C ALA A 147 -7.59 32.89 -9.83
N VAL A 148 -7.55 33.47 -11.03
CA VAL A 148 -6.46 34.35 -11.45
C VAL A 148 -6.43 35.47 -10.43
N SER A 149 -5.43 35.41 -9.54
CA SER A 149 -5.33 36.31 -8.40
C SER A 149 -5.28 37.74 -8.92
N ALA A 150 -5.79 38.69 -8.14
CA ALA A 150 -5.71 40.10 -8.52
C ALA A 150 -4.25 40.53 -8.81
N ALA A 151 -3.28 39.89 -8.14
CA ALA A 151 -1.85 40.08 -8.38
C ALA A 151 -1.41 39.58 -9.77
N GLN A 152 -1.91 38.44 -10.23
CA GLN A 152 -1.58 37.89 -11.54
C GLN A 152 -2.11 38.79 -12.67
N ARG A 153 -3.35 39.29 -12.54
CA ARG A 153 -3.94 40.24 -13.51
C ARG A 153 -3.16 41.55 -13.56
N ALA A 154 -2.76 42.07 -12.40
CA ALA A 154 -1.97 43.29 -12.33
C ALA A 154 -0.58 43.11 -12.98
N LEU A 155 0.02 41.93 -12.86
CA LEU A 155 1.30 41.61 -13.49
C LEU A 155 1.16 41.52 -15.02
N ASP A 156 0.10 40.89 -15.51
CA ASP A 156 -0.17 40.77 -16.95
C ASP A 156 -0.45 42.15 -17.57
N GLU A 157 -1.27 42.98 -16.93
CA GLU A 157 -1.51 44.36 -17.37
C GLU A 157 -0.22 45.21 -17.38
N ALA A 158 0.65 45.05 -16.38
CA ALA A 158 1.92 45.76 -16.33
C ALA A 158 2.84 45.32 -17.48
N ARG A 159 2.83 44.03 -17.82
CA ARG A 159 3.63 43.47 -18.91
C ARG A 159 3.15 43.95 -20.27
N ASP A 160 1.84 44.03 -20.49
CA ASP A 160 1.26 44.56 -21.72
C ASP A 160 1.59 46.04 -21.91
N ARG A 161 1.55 46.85 -20.84
CA ARG A 161 1.96 48.26 -20.89
C ARG A 161 3.44 48.42 -21.25
N LEU A 162 4.31 47.57 -20.70
CA LEU A 162 5.74 47.60 -21.00
C LEU A 162 6.00 47.27 -22.48
N ASN A 163 5.35 46.23 -23.00
CA ASN A 163 5.48 45.83 -24.40
C ASN A 163 4.98 46.94 -25.35
N ALA A 164 3.84 47.57 -25.04
CA ALA A 164 3.32 48.69 -25.82
C ALA A 164 4.27 49.89 -25.82
N ALA A 165 4.85 50.22 -24.66
CA ALA A 165 5.84 51.31 -24.55
C ALA A 165 7.12 51.01 -25.34
N GLN A 166 7.61 49.77 -25.30
CA GLN A 166 8.78 49.34 -26.07
C GLN A 166 8.53 49.43 -27.58
N HIS A 167 7.35 49.03 -28.05
CA HIS A 167 6.97 49.17 -29.45
C HIS A 167 6.86 50.63 -29.90
N ALA A 168 6.25 51.49 -29.09
CA ALA A 168 6.15 52.92 -29.38
C ALA A 168 7.53 53.60 -29.45
N TYR A 169 8.43 53.25 -28.52
CA TYR A 169 9.81 53.74 -28.55
C TYR A 169 10.57 53.28 -29.80
N ALA A 170 10.44 52.00 -30.17
CA ALA A 170 11.06 51.46 -31.37
C ALA A 170 10.57 52.18 -32.64
N GLN A 171 9.27 52.46 -32.76
CA GLN A 171 8.71 53.23 -33.87
C GLN A 171 9.21 54.67 -33.92
N ALA A 172 9.26 55.35 -32.77
CA ALA A 172 9.78 56.71 -32.66
C ALA A 172 11.27 56.79 -33.04
N ALA A 173 12.07 55.81 -32.62
CA ALA A 173 13.48 55.73 -32.98
C ALA A 173 13.69 55.54 -34.49
N ILE A 174 12.88 54.70 -35.14
CA ILE A 174 12.90 54.52 -36.60
C ILE A 174 12.51 55.82 -37.32
N ALA A 175 11.45 56.50 -36.86
CA ALA A 175 11.01 57.76 -37.46
C ALA A 175 12.07 58.87 -37.35
N TYR A 176 12.76 58.97 -36.20
CA TYR A 176 13.84 59.94 -36.01
C TYR A 176 15.06 59.65 -36.89
N ALA A 177 15.43 58.37 -37.06
CA ALA A 177 16.51 57.97 -37.96
C ALA A 177 16.19 58.24 -39.45
N GLY A 178 14.91 58.16 -39.83
CA GLY A 178 14.46 58.44 -41.19
C GLY A 178 14.31 59.93 -41.55
N ALA A 179 14.19 60.83 -40.56
CA ALA A 179 14.02 62.27 -40.77
C ALA A 179 15.35 63.06 -40.90
N GLY A 180 16.49 62.37 -40.84
CA GLY A 180 17.84 62.96 -40.89
C GLY A 180 18.54 62.91 -42.25
N LEU A 181 17.79 62.83 -43.36
CA LEU A 181 18.31 62.94 -44.73
C LEU A 181 17.70 64.15 -45.46
#